data_AF-A0A9W5F0Z4-F1
#
_entry.id   AF-A0A9W5F0Z4-F1
#
_cell.length_a   1.000
_cell.length_b   1.000
_cell.length_c   1.000
_cell.angle_alpha   90.00
_cell.angle_beta   90.00
_cell.angle_gamma   90.00
#
_symmetry.space_group_name_H-M   'P 1'
#
loop_
_entity.id
_entity.type
_entity.pdbx_description
1 polymer ?
#
loop_
_entity_poly.entity_id
_entity_poly.type
_entity_poly.pdbx_seq_one_letter_code
_entity_poly.pdbx_strand_id
1 'polypeptide(L)'
;MTNHNVTSPLANINAACKTCHTQSEDYLKAQIKDIQNSVAFDLRTAEYSIVSLITDIKNLRDTLSTMPAFQKDGKTDEGKISAELKDVLELHRKSQMRADFVGAENSTGFHNPREASRMLLQSVDMARQAQTKLVQIAAKNGIANFKISNLGFEDMQKLNPGEIRYKVDLDGHKAGDRYYEHNYINGNPTSNLLEDDKNLKPYNYSIVDKK
;
A
#
# COMPACT_ATOMS: atom_id res chain seq x y z
N MET A 1 -25.13 31.70 1.61
CA MET A 1 -24.15 31.69 0.51
C MET A 1 -23.34 30.42 0.63
N THR A 2 -23.12 29.69 -0.46
CA THR A 2 -22.30 28.47 -0.44
C THR A 2 -20.82 28.85 -0.36
N ASN A 3 -20.06 28.19 0.51
CA ASN A 3 -18.61 28.34 0.55
C ASN A 3 -17.99 27.62 -0.65
N HIS A 4 -17.20 28.32 -1.47
CA HIS A 4 -16.57 27.78 -2.68
C HIS A 4 -15.08 27.46 -2.50
N ASN A 5 -14.55 27.54 -1.28
CA ASN A 5 -13.20 27.08 -0.97
C ASN A 5 -13.20 25.55 -0.80
N VAL A 6 -12.80 24.82 -1.85
CA VAL A 6 -12.72 23.36 -1.85
C VAL A 6 -11.45 22.90 -1.12
N THR A 7 -11.62 22.48 0.13
CA THR A 7 -10.51 22.06 1.01
C THR A 7 -10.97 20.97 1.96
N SER A 8 -10.04 20.44 2.78
CA SER A 8 -10.36 19.46 3.82
C SER A 8 -11.37 20.04 4.82
N PRO A 9 -12.50 19.35 5.07
CA PRO A 9 -13.47 19.75 6.10
C PRO A 9 -12.85 19.83 7.50
N LEU A 10 -11.74 19.12 7.75
CA LEU A 10 -11.00 19.19 9.02
C LEU A 10 -10.46 20.59 9.33
N ALA A 11 -10.28 21.45 8.31
CA ALA A 11 -9.85 22.82 8.49
C ALA A 11 -10.92 23.69 9.20
N ASN A 12 -12.20 23.33 9.10
CA ASN A 12 -13.29 24.01 9.80
C ASN A 12 -14.46 23.05 10.06
N ILE A 13 -14.30 22.20 11.09
CA ILE A 13 -15.33 21.24 11.54
C ILE A 13 -16.62 21.94 11.94
N ASN A 14 -16.53 23.13 12.53
CA ASN A 14 -17.68 23.90 12.95
C ASN A 14 -18.63 24.16 11.77
N ALA A 15 -18.11 24.78 10.72
CA ALA A 15 -18.90 25.09 9.53
C ALA A 15 -19.31 23.85 8.74
N ALA A 16 -18.45 22.82 8.68
CA ALA A 16 -18.67 21.64 7.84
C ALA A 16 -19.62 20.60 8.45
N CYS A 17 -19.57 20.38 9.77
CA CYS A 17 -20.21 19.23 10.41
C CYS A 17 -21.28 19.62 11.44
N LYS A 18 -21.09 20.73 12.17
CA LYS A 18 -21.90 21.06 13.35
C LYS A 18 -23.33 21.50 13.04
N THR A 19 -23.64 21.83 11.79
CA THR A 19 -25.02 22.09 11.33
C THR A 19 -25.92 20.86 11.54
N CYS A 20 -25.36 19.65 11.42
CA CYS A 20 -26.08 18.39 11.62
C CYS A 20 -25.68 17.66 12.91
N HIS A 21 -24.44 17.83 13.36
CA HIS A 21 -23.86 17.09 14.49
C HIS A 21 -23.74 17.94 15.75
N THR A 22 -24.35 17.50 16.85
CA THR A 22 -24.35 18.23 18.13
C THR A 22 -23.12 17.94 19.00
N GLN A 23 -22.35 16.90 18.69
CA GLN A 23 -21.12 16.52 19.40
C GLN A 23 -20.05 17.63 19.38
N SER A 24 -19.08 17.58 20.28
CA SER A 24 -17.96 18.52 20.28
C SER A 24 -17.09 18.36 19.04
N GLU A 25 -16.39 19.42 18.63
CA GLU A 25 -15.47 19.32 17.49
C GLU A 25 -14.36 18.30 17.74
N ASP A 26 -13.86 18.21 18.97
CA ASP A 26 -12.83 17.25 19.35
C ASP A 26 -13.33 15.80 19.26
N TYR A 27 -14.58 15.54 19.65
CA TYR A 27 -15.19 14.23 19.46
C TYR A 27 -15.24 13.86 17.98
N LEU A 28 -15.74 14.77 17.13
CA LEU A 28 -15.83 14.52 15.68
C LEU A 28 -14.46 14.27 15.05
N LYS A 29 -13.46 15.09 15.40
CA LYS A 29 -12.07 14.90 14.93
C LYS A 29 -11.50 13.57 15.39
N ALA A 30 -11.76 13.15 16.63
CA ALA A 30 -11.32 11.87 17.14
C ALA A 30 -11.95 10.69 16.37
N GLN A 31 -13.25 10.76 16.07
CA GLN A 31 -13.93 9.72 15.27
C GLN A 31 -13.37 9.65 13.83
N ILE A 32 -13.13 10.80 13.19
CA ILE A 32 -12.53 10.84 11.86
C ILE A 32 -11.12 10.23 11.91
N LYS A 33 -10.30 10.62 12.88
CA LYS A 33 -8.93 10.13 13.03
C LYS A 33 -8.88 8.62 13.31
N ASP A 34 -9.80 8.11 14.12
CA ASP A 34 -9.90 6.67 14.41
C ASP A 34 -10.13 5.85 13.13
N ILE A 35 -11.10 6.27 12.31
CA ILE A 35 -11.37 5.69 10.99
C ILE A 35 -10.13 5.75 10.09
N GLN A 36 -9.53 6.94 9.96
CA GLN A 36 -8.39 7.15 9.07
C GLN A 36 -7.18 6.32 9.51
N ASN A 37 -6.91 6.23 10.81
CA ASN A 37 -5.84 5.40 11.35
C ASN A 37 -6.08 3.90 11.07
N SER A 38 -7.32 3.43 11.24
CA SER A 38 -7.67 2.04 10.95
C SER A 38 -7.49 1.70 9.48
N VAL A 39 -7.96 2.56 8.58
CA VAL A 39 -7.86 2.32 7.13
C VAL A 39 -6.41 2.46 6.65
N ALA A 40 -5.66 3.40 7.20
CA ALA A 40 -4.25 3.56 6.85
C ALA A 40 -3.41 2.34 7.31
N PHE A 41 -3.72 1.74 8.47
CA PHE A 41 -3.14 0.45 8.88
C PHE A 41 -3.47 -0.70 7.90
N ASP A 42 -4.74 -0.82 7.54
CA ASP A 42 -5.19 -1.84 6.57
C ASP A 42 -4.46 -1.66 5.23
N LEU A 43 -4.27 -0.41 4.79
CA LEU A 43 -3.58 -0.07 3.55
C LEU A 43 -2.10 -0.46 3.62
N ARG A 44 -1.38 -0.10 4.68
CA ARG A 44 0.02 -0.54 4.88
C ARG A 44 0.14 -2.06 4.88
N THR A 45 -0.79 -2.75 5.52
CA THR A 45 -0.80 -4.23 5.55
C THR A 45 -0.98 -4.82 4.14
N ALA A 46 -1.85 -4.22 3.32
CA ALA A 46 -2.03 -4.60 1.93
C ALA A 46 -0.77 -4.34 1.10
N GLU A 47 -0.18 -3.14 1.19
CA GLU A 47 1.05 -2.77 0.49
C GLU A 47 2.21 -3.71 0.84
N TYR A 48 2.44 -3.99 2.11
CA TYR A 48 3.50 -4.91 2.55
C TYR A 48 3.29 -6.33 2.03
N SER A 49 2.04 -6.79 2.01
CA SER A 49 1.69 -8.11 1.46
C SER A 49 1.92 -8.16 -0.06
N ILE A 50 1.62 -7.07 -0.78
CA ILE A 50 1.87 -6.97 -2.21
C ILE A 50 3.36 -6.91 -2.52
N VAL A 51 4.16 -6.09 -1.82
CA VAL A 51 5.61 -6.01 -2.06
C VAL A 51 6.29 -7.32 -1.70
N SER A 52 5.82 -8.02 -0.68
CA SER A 52 6.26 -9.40 -0.36
C SER A 52 5.96 -10.35 -1.53
N LEU A 53 4.74 -10.30 -2.08
CA LEU A 53 4.37 -11.10 -3.24
C LEU A 53 5.19 -10.77 -4.49
N ILE A 54 5.45 -9.49 -4.78
CA ILE A 54 6.30 -9.06 -5.91
C ILE A 54 7.71 -9.66 -5.76
N THR A 55 8.27 -9.58 -4.54
CA THR A 55 9.57 -10.18 -4.21
C THR A 55 9.57 -11.69 -4.47
N ASP A 56 8.52 -12.40 -4.02
CA ASP A 56 8.42 -13.84 -4.17
C ASP A 56 8.22 -14.27 -5.63
N ILE A 57 7.40 -13.52 -6.40
CA ILE A 57 7.24 -13.71 -7.83
C ILE A 57 8.60 -13.59 -8.52
N LYS A 58 9.37 -12.53 -8.22
CA LYS A 58 10.71 -12.33 -8.77
C LYS A 58 11.61 -13.53 -8.46
N ASN A 59 11.71 -13.93 -7.20
CA ASN A 59 12.56 -15.05 -6.79
C ASN A 59 12.20 -16.37 -7.49
N LEU A 60 10.91 -16.66 -7.66
CA LEU A 60 10.48 -17.85 -8.37
C LEU A 60 10.76 -17.75 -9.87
N ARG A 61 10.54 -16.59 -10.50
CA ARG A 61 10.91 -16.35 -11.91
C ARG A 61 12.41 -16.56 -12.13
N ASP A 62 13.25 -15.99 -11.28
CA ASP A 62 14.70 -16.14 -11.34
C ASP A 62 15.08 -17.63 -11.25
N THR A 63 14.46 -18.39 -10.35
CA THR A 63 14.73 -19.83 -10.23
C THR A 63 14.28 -20.60 -11.47
N LEU A 64 13.04 -20.40 -11.92
CA LEU A 64 12.49 -21.06 -13.12
C LEU A 64 13.33 -20.72 -14.37
N SER A 65 13.88 -19.51 -14.47
CA SER A 65 14.71 -19.06 -15.60
C SER A 65 16.00 -19.85 -15.79
N THR A 66 16.44 -20.61 -14.79
CA THR A 66 17.65 -21.46 -14.87
C THR A 66 17.33 -22.90 -15.27
N MET A 67 16.06 -23.28 -15.26
CA MET A 67 15.65 -24.67 -15.46
C MET A 67 15.53 -24.99 -16.96
N PRO A 68 15.99 -26.19 -17.42
CA PRO A 68 15.90 -26.59 -18.82
C PRO A 68 14.47 -26.56 -19.38
N ALA A 69 13.48 -26.85 -18.55
CA ALA A 69 12.07 -26.82 -18.93
C ALA A 69 11.59 -25.42 -19.35
N PHE A 70 12.27 -24.34 -18.95
CA PHE A 70 11.93 -22.96 -19.27
C PHE A 70 12.95 -22.30 -20.19
N GLN A 71 13.69 -23.10 -20.97
CA GLN A 71 14.59 -22.62 -22.01
C GLN A 71 13.98 -22.80 -23.40
N LYS A 72 14.28 -21.87 -24.31
CA LYS A 72 14.02 -21.95 -25.74
C LYS A 72 15.25 -21.43 -26.49
N ASP A 73 15.82 -22.26 -27.36
CA ASP A 73 17.00 -21.92 -28.18
C ASP A 73 18.20 -21.39 -27.36
N GLY A 74 18.41 -21.96 -26.16
CA GLY A 74 19.50 -21.56 -25.26
C GLY A 74 19.26 -20.24 -24.50
N LYS A 75 18.03 -19.72 -24.50
CA LYS A 75 17.62 -18.52 -23.75
C LYS A 75 16.40 -18.81 -22.89
N THR A 76 16.21 -18.01 -21.83
CA THR A 76 15.01 -18.06 -20.99
C THR A 76 13.73 -17.82 -21.81
N ASP A 77 12.75 -18.72 -21.67
CA ASP A 77 11.41 -18.57 -22.22
C ASP A 77 10.50 -17.86 -21.22
N GLU A 78 10.55 -16.53 -21.22
CA GLU A 78 9.71 -15.67 -20.36
C GLU A 78 8.21 -15.91 -20.55
N GLY A 79 7.80 -16.34 -21.76
CA GLY A 79 6.41 -16.67 -22.07
C GLY A 79 5.96 -17.90 -21.30
N LYS A 80 6.81 -18.94 -21.26
CA LYS A 80 6.53 -20.17 -20.51
C LYS A 80 6.54 -19.94 -19.00
N ILE A 81 7.45 -19.12 -18.48
CA ILE A 81 7.45 -18.73 -17.07
C ILE A 81 6.16 -17.96 -16.73
N SER A 82 5.77 -16.99 -17.57
CA SER A 82 4.55 -16.22 -17.34
C SER A 82 3.28 -17.08 -17.42
N ALA A 83 3.27 -18.09 -18.29
CA ALA A 83 2.18 -19.06 -18.38
C ALA A 83 2.08 -19.94 -17.13
N GLU A 84 3.22 -20.42 -16.60
CA GLU A 84 3.26 -21.20 -15.35
C GLU A 84 2.79 -20.36 -14.14
N LEU A 85 3.08 -19.06 -14.14
CA LEU A 85 2.69 -18.12 -13.08
C LEU A 85 1.34 -17.42 -13.30
N LYS A 86 0.57 -17.78 -14.33
CA LYS A 86 -0.63 -17.02 -14.77
C LYS A 86 -1.59 -16.68 -13.63
N ASP A 87 -1.97 -17.66 -12.82
CA ASP A 87 -2.90 -17.46 -11.70
C ASP A 87 -2.35 -16.52 -10.62
N VAL A 88 -1.04 -16.61 -10.35
CA VAL A 88 -0.35 -15.77 -9.38
C VAL A 88 -0.34 -14.32 -9.87
N LEU A 89 -0.02 -14.10 -11.15
CA LEU A 89 0.01 -12.77 -11.76
C LEU A 89 -1.38 -12.12 -11.79
N GLU A 90 -2.44 -12.91 -12.00
CA GLU A 90 -3.81 -12.43 -11.96
C GLU A 90 -4.25 -12.03 -10.54
N LEU A 91 -3.89 -12.82 -9.53
CA LEU A 91 -4.14 -12.46 -8.13
C LEU A 91 -3.36 -11.22 -7.71
N HIS A 92 -2.09 -11.10 -8.13
CA HIS A 92 -1.28 -9.91 -7.90
C HIS A 92 -1.95 -8.65 -8.49
N ARG A 93 -2.38 -8.71 -9.77
CA ARG A 93 -3.08 -7.60 -10.43
C ARG A 93 -4.36 -7.21 -9.67
N LYS A 94 -5.15 -8.20 -9.25
CA LYS A 94 -6.40 -7.97 -8.50
C LYS A 94 -6.16 -7.39 -7.11
N SER A 95 -5.11 -7.86 -6.43
CA SER A 95 -4.69 -7.36 -5.11
C SER A 95 -4.24 -5.90 -5.21
N GLN A 96 -3.35 -5.59 -6.16
CA GLN A 96 -2.86 -4.24 -6.42
C GLN A 96 -4.02 -3.28 -6.71
N MET A 97 -4.93 -3.64 -7.63
CA MET A 97 -6.04 -2.76 -8.01
C MET A 97 -6.93 -2.37 -6.81
N ARG A 98 -7.11 -3.28 -5.85
CA ARG A 98 -7.94 -3.02 -4.66
C ARG A 98 -7.24 -2.10 -3.67
N ALA A 99 -5.94 -2.33 -3.44
CA ALA A 99 -5.14 -1.44 -2.60
C ALA A 99 -5.07 -0.05 -3.21
N ASP A 100 -4.81 0.03 -4.52
CA ASP A 100 -4.67 1.30 -5.26
C ASP A 100 -5.99 2.08 -5.31
N PHE A 101 -7.13 1.41 -5.48
CA PHE A 101 -8.45 2.05 -5.40
C PHE A 101 -8.67 2.79 -4.07
N VAL A 102 -8.23 2.21 -2.95
CA VAL A 102 -8.36 2.84 -1.63
C VAL A 102 -7.24 3.85 -1.38
N GLY A 103 -6.00 3.52 -1.75
CA GLY A 103 -4.83 4.39 -1.56
C GLY A 103 -4.84 5.66 -2.41
N ALA A 104 -5.49 5.64 -3.57
CA ALA A 104 -5.68 6.82 -4.43
C ALA A 104 -6.83 7.73 -3.97
N GLU A 105 -7.68 7.28 -3.04
CA GLU A 105 -8.80 8.03 -2.51
C GLU A 105 -8.35 8.91 -1.32
N ASN A 106 -8.72 10.20 -1.34
CA ASN A 106 -8.08 11.20 -0.47
C ASN A 106 -8.70 11.31 0.94
N SER A 107 -9.82 10.66 1.23
CA SER A 107 -10.46 10.71 2.56
C SER A 107 -9.81 9.77 3.57
N THR A 108 -8.90 8.90 3.12
CA THR A 108 -8.35 7.80 3.93
C THR A 108 -9.48 6.96 4.52
N GLY A 109 -10.47 6.63 3.67
CA GLY A 109 -11.62 5.79 4.01
C GLY A 109 -12.75 6.48 4.78
N PHE A 110 -12.64 7.75 5.19
CA PHE A 110 -13.73 8.44 5.89
C PHE A 110 -15.04 8.49 5.09
N HIS A 111 -14.96 8.60 3.75
CA HIS A 111 -16.16 8.59 2.90
C HIS A 111 -16.93 7.26 2.96
N ASN A 112 -16.24 6.13 3.14
CA ASN A 112 -16.87 4.82 3.32
C ASN A 112 -15.91 3.82 4.01
N PRO A 113 -15.87 3.81 5.36
CA PRO A 113 -14.87 3.04 6.10
C PRO A 113 -14.99 1.53 5.88
N ARG A 114 -16.23 1.05 5.80
CA ARG A 114 -16.53 -0.37 5.61
C ARG A 114 -16.08 -0.86 4.24
N GLU A 115 -16.31 -0.07 3.20
CA GLU A 115 -15.91 -0.43 1.85
C GLU A 115 -14.39 -0.36 1.68
N ALA A 116 -13.74 0.65 2.24
CA ALA A 116 -12.28 0.75 2.26
C ALA A 116 -11.66 -0.49 2.91
N SER A 117 -12.10 -0.86 4.13
CA SER A 117 -11.59 -2.04 4.83
C SER A 117 -11.90 -3.34 4.07
N ARG A 118 -13.10 -3.48 3.46
CA ARG A 118 -13.44 -4.65 2.63
C ARG A 118 -12.51 -4.80 1.43
N MET A 119 -12.19 -3.72 0.73
CA MET A 119 -11.26 -3.73 -0.40
C MET A 119 -9.85 -4.11 0.03
N LEU A 120 -9.37 -3.53 1.12
CA LEU A 120 -8.02 -3.79 1.65
C LEU A 120 -7.87 -5.22 2.18
N LEU A 121 -8.89 -5.75 2.86
CA LEU A 121 -8.93 -7.15 3.26
C LEU A 121 -8.85 -8.09 2.04
N GLN A 122 -9.62 -7.81 0.99
CA GLN A 122 -9.54 -8.58 -0.25
C GLN A 122 -8.16 -8.48 -0.90
N SER A 123 -7.52 -7.30 -0.84
CA SER A 123 -6.16 -7.11 -1.35
C SER A 123 -5.16 -8.01 -0.64
N VAL A 124 -5.17 -8.00 0.70
CA VAL A 124 -4.31 -8.86 1.53
C VAL A 124 -4.57 -10.34 1.24
N ASP A 125 -5.84 -10.77 1.27
CA ASP A 125 -6.22 -12.16 1.02
C ASP A 125 -5.73 -12.66 -0.34
N MET A 126 -5.95 -11.87 -1.40
CA MET A 126 -5.46 -12.21 -2.75
C MET A 126 -3.94 -12.30 -2.82
N ALA A 127 -3.21 -11.40 -2.15
CA ALA A 127 -1.76 -11.45 -2.10
C ALA A 127 -1.26 -12.73 -1.40
N ARG A 128 -1.88 -13.12 -0.29
CA ARG A 128 -1.50 -14.33 0.46
C ARG A 128 -1.90 -15.63 -0.26
N GLN A 129 -3.04 -15.64 -0.96
CA GLN A 129 -3.41 -16.75 -1.85
C GLN A 129 -2.40 -16.91 -2.99
N ALA A 130 -1.91 -15.80 -3.55
CA ALA A 130 -0.89 -15.82 -4.60
C ALA A 130 0.45 -16.36 -4.07
N GLN A 131 0.88 -15.98 -2.86
CA GLN A 131 2.05 -16.55 -2.19
C GLN A 131 1.89 -18.07 -1.98
N THR A 132 0.71 -18.53 -1.55
CA THR A 132 0.42 -19.96 -1.40
C THR A 132 0.54 -20.70 -2.73
N LYS A 133 0.01 -20.13 -3.82
CA LYS A 133 0.16 -20.69 -5.17
C LYS A 133 1.61 -20.72 -5.65
N LEU A 134 2.44 -19.73 -5.30
CA LEU A 134 3.87 -19.77 -5.61
C LEU A 134 4.55 -21.00 -4.98
N VAL A 135 4.24 -21.32 -3.71
CA VAL A 135 4.76 -22.52 -3.05
C VAL A 135 4.35 -23.79 -3.81
N GLN A 136 3.10 -23.87 -4.25
CA GLN A 136 2.58 -25.01 -5.02
C GLN A 136 3.29 -25.16 -6.37
N ILE A 137 3.51 -24.05 -7.08
CA ILE A 137 4.22 -24.03 -8.36
C ILE A 137 5.69 -24.44 -8.17
N ALA A 138 6.34 -23.92 -7.14
CA ALA A 138 7.71 -24.30 -6.80
C ALA A 138 7.82 -25.81 -6.55
N ALA A 139 6.94 -26.38 -5.73
CA ALA A 139 6.90 -27.80 -5.45
C ALA A 139 6.65 -28.65 -6.71
N LYS A 140 5.69 -28.25 -7.56
CA LYS A 140 5.40 -28.90 -8.85
C LYS A 140 6.63 -28.95 -9.78
N ASN A 141 7.47 -27.92 -9.73
CA ASN A 141 8.70 -27.81 -10.53
C ASN A 141 9.94 -28.39 -9.82
N GLY A 142 9.77 -29.09 -8.69
CA GLY A 142 10.88 -29.72 -7.94
C GLY A 142 11.78 -28.73 -7.19
N ILE A 143 11.35 -27.48 -7.01
CA ILE A 143 12.08 -26.47 -6.25
C ILE A 143 11.79 -26.70 -4.76
N ALA A 144 12.75 -27.31 -4.07
CA ALA A 144 12.67 -27.56 -2.64
C ALA A 144 12.84 -26.27 -1.83
N ASN A 145 12.15 -26.18 -0.70
CA ASN A 145 12.31 -25.11 0.30
C ASN A 145 12.08 -23.68 -0.23
N PHE A 146 11.19 -23.49 -1.21
CA PHE A 146 10.79 -22.14 -1.61
C PHE A 146 10.16 -21.40 -0.41
N LYS A 147 10.75 -20.26 -0.04
CA LYS A 147 10.31 -19.44 1.09
C LYS A 147 9.57 -18.21 0.59
N ILE A 148 8.40 -17.98 1.17
CA ILE A 148 7.65 -16.75 0.97
C ILE A 148 8.17 -15.64 1.87
N SER A 149 8.09 -14.40 1.39
CA SER A 149 8.48 -13.21 2.14
C SER A 149 7.36 -12.73 3.04
N ASN A 150 7.72 -12.03 4.12
CA ASN A 150 6.78 -11.31 4.98
C ASN A 150 7.40 -9.98 5.40
N LEU A 151 7.56 -9.10 4.40
CA LEU A 151 8.20 -7.80 4.56
C LEU A 151 7.35 -6.87 5.42
N GLY A 152 8.01 -5.99 6.16
CA GLY A 152 7.36 -4.99 7.01
C GLY A 152 7.87 -3.57 6.77
N PHE A 153 7.56 -2.68 7.71
CA PHE A 153 7.94 -1.27 7.67
C PHE A 153 9.44 -1.07 7.41
N GLU A 154 10.30 -1.76 8.18
CA GLU A 154 11.75 -1.63 8.06
C GLU A 154 12.29 -2.09 6.71
N ASP A 155 11.65 -3.07 6.08
CA ASP A 155 12.03 -3.53 4.74
C ASP A 155 11.61 -2.54 3.67
N MET A 156 10.44 -1.91 3.81
CA MET A 156 10.01 -0.85 2.89
C MET A 156 10.95 0.33 2.91
N GLN A 157 11.50 0.70 4.08
CA GLN A 157 12.48 1.78 4.17
C GLN A 157 13.78 1.47 3.39
N LYS A 158 14.15 0.19 3.26
CA LYS A 158 15.32 -0.21 2.45
C LYS A 158 15.04 -0.18 0.95
N LEU A 159 13.77 -0.38 0.57
CA LEU A 159 13.31 -0.32 -0.83
C LEU A 159 12.96 1.10 -1.28
N ASN A 160 12.88 2.05 -0.34
CA ASN A 160 12.63 3.44 -0.65
C ASN A 160 13.77 3.99 -1.52
N PRO A 161 13.50 4.44 -2.75
CA PRO A 161 14.52 4.92 -3.67
C PRO A 161 15.25 6.19 -3.18
N GLY A 162 14.77 6.83 -2.10
CA GLY A 162 15.39 8.03 -1.49
C GLY A 162 15.26 9.31 -2.33
N GLU A 163 15.10 9.17 -3.66
CA GLU A 163 14.72 10.22 -4.58
C GLU A 163 13.36 9.92 -5.21
N ILE A 164 12.28 10.43 -4.62
CA ILE A 164 10.98 10.60 -5.31
C ILE A 164 10.96 11.99 -5.97
N ARG A 165 12.10 12.42 -6.51
CA ARG A 165 12.30 13.78 -7.03
C ARG A 165 11.89 13.81 -8.48
N TYR A 166 10.85 14.57 -8.80
CA TYR A 166 10.58 14.95 -10.17
C TYR A 166 11.76 15.81 -10.69
N LYS A 167 12.59 15.23 -11.57
CA LYS A 167 13.62 15.97 -12.34
C LYS A 167 12.96 16.67 -13.53
N VAL A 168 11.97 17.52 -13.25
CA VAL A 168 11.26 18.28 -14.28
C VAL A 168 11.68 19.74 -14.16
N ASP A 169 12.27 20.26 -15.22
CA ASP A 169 12.51 21.70 -15.38
C ASP A 169 11.15 22.40 -15.56
N LEU A 170 10.76 23.25 -14.60
CA LEU A 170 9.56 24.07 -14.66
C LEU A 170 9.94 25.53 -14.93
N ASP A 171 10.60 25.80 -16.06
CA ASP A 171 11.03 27.14 -16.45
C ASP A 171 11.90 27.82 -15.36
N GLY A 172 12.83 27.09 -14.76
CA GLY A 172 13.67 27.58 -13.66
C GLY A 172 13.07 27.46 -12.25
N HIS A 173 11.86 26.94 -12.11
CA HIS A 173 11.24 26.61 -10.83
C HIS A 173 11.45 25.13 -10.45
N LYS A 174 11.50 24.84 -9.14
CA LYS A 174 11.46 23.44 -8.66
C LYS A 174 10.07 22.84 -8.91
N ALA A 175 10.01 21.53 -9.14
CA ALA A 175 8.73 20.81 -9.21
C ALA A 175 7.88 21.10 -7.96
N GLY A 176 6.68 21.65 -8.15
CA GLY A 176 5.79 22.08 -7.06
C GLY A 176 5.72 23.59 -6.84
N ASP A 177 6.81 24.32 -7.05
CA ASP A 177 6.94 25.74 -6.68
C ASP A 177 6.45 26.72 -7.76
N ARG A 178 5.99 26.22 -8.93
CA ARG A 178 5.53 27.07 -10.04
C ARG A 178 4.29 27.89 -9.66
N TYR A 179 3.43 27.37 -8.79
CA TYR A 179 2.14 28.00 -8.46
C TYR A 179 2.00 28.35 -6.97
N TYR A 180 2.72 27.67 -6.07
CA TYR A 180 2.71 27.94 -4.63
C TYR A 180 3.95 27.31 -3.98
N GLU A 181 4.49 27.93 -2.93
CA GLU A 181 5.61 27.34 -2.17
C GLU A 181 5.14 26.06 -1.48
N HIS A 182 5.79 24.93 -1.78
CA HIS A 182 5.42 23.65 -1.20
C HIS A 182 6.57 23.02 -0.40
N ASN A 183 6.50 23.14 0.93
CA ASN A 183 7.54 22.62 1.83
C ASN A 183 7.72 21.10 1.82
N TYR A 184 6.72 20.36 1.31
CA TYR A 184 6.69 18.89 1.33
C TYR A 184 6.69 18.20 -0.04
N ILE A 185 6.83 18.95 -1.15
CA ILE A 185 7.01 18.31 -2.45
C ILE A 185 8.48 17.89 -2.55
N ASN A 186 8.73 16.62 -2.82
CA ASN A 186 10.07 16.03 -2.97
C ASN A 186 10.93 15.97 -1.68
N GLY A 187 10.34 16.17 -0.49
CA GLY A 187 11.01 16.03 0.81
C GLY A 187 10.81 14.64 1.42
N ASN A 188 11.77 14.16 2.22
CA ASN A 188 11.54 12.98 3.05
C ASN A 188 10.44 13.27 4.09
N PRO A 189 9.58 12.29 4.43
CA PRO A 189 8.68 12.45 5.55
C PRO A 189 9.49 12.77 6.82
N THR A 190 8.94 13.63 7.66
CA THR A 190 9.56 14.00 8.93
C THR A 190 9.66 12.77 9.86
N SER A 191 10.60 12.80 10.81
CA SER A 191 10.83 11.67 11.73
C SER A 191 9.60 11.29 12.53
N ASN A 192 8.77 12.26 12.94
CA ASN A 192 7.52 11.99 13.64
C ASN A 192 6.50 11.26 12.75
N LEU A 193 6.39 11.59 11.46
CA LEU A 193 5.47 10.89 10.54
C LEU A 193 5.94 9.46 10.26
N LEU A 194 7.25 9.24 10.20
CA LEU A 194 7.81 7.88 10.09
C LEU A 194 7.53 7.06 11.34
N GLU A 195 7.65 7.66 12.52
CA GLU A 195 7.33 6.97 13.78
C GLU A 195 5.82 6.71 13.91
N ASP A 196 4.97 7.64 13.46
CA ASP A 196 3.53 7.45 13.41
C ASP A 196 3.16 6.30 12.46
N ASP A 197 3.73 6.24 11.26
CA ASP A 197 3.49 5.17 10.27
C ASP A 197 3.95 3.80 10.80
N LYS A 198 5.15 3.77 11.43
CA LYS A 198 5.67 2.56 12.08
C LYS A 198 4.75 2.03 13.18
N ASN A 199 4.12 2.94 13.93
CA ASN A 199 3.25 2.62 15.05
C ASN A 199 1.77 2.73 14.72
N LEU A 200 1.40 2.75 13.44
CA LEU A 200 0.04 2.88 12.93
C LEU A 200 -0.76 1.59 13.16
N LYS A 201 -0.80 1.08 14.39
CA LYS A 201 -1.59 -0.09 14.77
C LYS A 201 -2.77 0.39 15.60
N PRO A 202 -4.00 0.38 15.05
CA PRO A 202 -5.18 0.79 15.80
C PRO A 202 -5.42 -0.11 17.01
N TYR A 203 -4.97 -1.37 16.94
CA TYR A 203 -5.01 -2.32 18.05
C TYR A 203 -3.60 -2.80 18.42
N ASN A 204 -3.07 -2.29 19.53
CA ASN A 204 -1.85 -2.81 20.13
C ASN A 204 -2.21 -3.86 21.19
N TYR A 205 -2.19 -5.14 20.79
CA TYR A 205 -2.50 -6.27 21.69
C TYR A 205 -1.61 -6.29 22.95
N SER A 206 -0.38 -5.77 22.88
CA SER A 206 0.51 -5.70 24.05
C SER A 206 0.06 -4.67 25.09
N ILE A 207 -0.93 -3.82 24.75
CA ILE A 207 -1.58 -2.86 25.64
C ILE A 207 -2.97 -3.37 26.02
N VAL A 208 -3.75 -3.85 25.06
CA VAL A 208 -5.15 -4.23 25.28
C VAL A 208 -5.29 -5.60 25.94
N ASP A 209 -4.41 -6.54 25.61
CA ASP A 209 -4.42 -7.90 26.16
C ASP A 209 -3.39 -8.08 27.29
N LYS A 210 -3.01 -6.99 27.97
CA LYS A 210 -2.24 -7.11 29.22
C LYS A 210 -3.11 -7.84 30.25
N LYS A 211 -2.71 -9.08 30.55
CA LYS A 211 -3.19 -9.81 31.73
C LYS A 211 -2.73 -9.12 33.01
#